data_AF-A0A0R1YSG7-F1
#
_entry.id   AF-A0A0R1YSG7-F1
#
_cell.length_a   1.000
_cell.length_b   1.000
_cell.length_c   1.000
_cell.angle_alpha   90.00
_cell.angle_beta   90.00
_cell.angle_gamma   90.00
#
_symmetry.space_group_name_H-M   'P 1'
#
loop_
_entity.id
_entity.type
_entity.pdbx_description
1 polymer ?
#
loop_
_entity_poly.entity_id
_entity_poly.type
_entity_poly.pdbx_seq_one_letter_code
_entity_poly.pdbx_strand_id
1 'polypeptide(L)'
;MGKYDRAKENDLQIIARVAELADRHEISMSQISLAWLFVKGVAAPIIGSTKIKHLDDAVAAIDVHLTDDELAYLEEPYQPHEVVGSLTQNPAAGTILVDR
;
A
#
# COMPACT_ATOMS: atom_id res chain seq x y z
N MET A 1 -2.45 21.87 7.12
CA MET A 1 -3.09 20.60 6.74
C MET A 1 -2.32 20.06 5.54
N GLY A 2 -1.51 19.02 5.73
CA GLY A 2 -0.87 18.26 4.67
C GLY A 2 -1.89 17.52 3.81
N LYS A 3 -1.46 17.07 2.63
CA LYS A 3 -2.31 16.41 1.61
C LYS A 3 -3.13 15.25 2.17
N TYR A 4 -2.56 14.47 3.09
CA TYR A 4 -3.16 13.23 3.61
C TYR A 4 -3.54 13.31 5.10
N ASP A 5 -3.48 14.49 5.73
CA ASP A 5 -3.75 14.63 7.18
C ASP A 5 -5.16 14.17 7.58
N ARG A 6 -6.12 14.23 6.64
CA ARG A 6 -7.52 13.85 6.88
C ARG A 6 -7.72 12.35 7.12
N ALA A 7 -6.88 11.50 6.54
CA ALA A 7 -6.95 10.05 6.71
C ALA A 7 -5.97 9.52 7.77
N LYS A 8 -5.21 10.41 8.41
CA LYS A 8 -4.07 10.05 9.29
C LYS A 8 -4.44 9.04 10.38
N GLU A 9 -5.59 9.21 11.03
CA GLU A 9 -6.02 8.30 12.10
C GLU A 9 -6.25 6.88 11.59
N ASN A 10 -6.93 6.76 10.45
CA ASN A 10 -7.16 5.49 9.77
C ASN A 10 -5.86 4.86 9.24
N ASP A 11 -4.99 5.68 8.64
CA ASP A 11 -3.69 5.23 8.15
C ASP A 11 -2.81 4.67 9.29
N LEU A 12 -2.81 5.34 10.45
CA LEU A 12 -2.07 4.85 11.63
C LEU A 12 -2.62 3.52 12.14
N GLN A 13 -3.93 3.29 12.06
CA GLN A 13 -4.53 2.00 12.40
C GLN A 13 -4.05 0.90 11.43
N ILE A 14 -4.07 1.15 10.11
CA ILE A 14 -3.56 0.20 9.11
C ILE A 14 -2.07 -0.09 9.34
N ILE A 15 -1.27 0.96 9.55
CA ILE A 15 0.18 0.84 9.83
C ILE A 15 0.42 -0.02 11.08
N ALA A 16 -0.37 0.15 12.14
CA ALA A 16 -0.26 -0.67 13.35
C ALA A 16 -0.56 -2.14 13.09
N ARG A 17 -1.57 -2.47 12.26
CA ARG A 17 -1.89 -3.86 11.89
C ARG A 17 -0.77 -4.50 11.06
N VAL A 18 -0.18 -3.74 10.13
CA VAL A 18 0.99 -4.20 9.36
C VAL A 18 2.17 -4.46 10.29
N ALA A 19 2.41 -3.58 11.28
CA ALA A 19 3.49 -3.77 12.25
C ALA A 19 3.27 -5.02 13.11
N GLU A 20 2.05 -5.24 13.60
CA GLU A 20 1.71 -6.42 14.39
C GLU A 20 1.92 -7.74 13.61
N LEU A 21 1.49 -7.78 12.34
CA LEU A 21 1.75 -8.97 11.51
C LEU A 21 3.23 -9.13 11.19
N ALA A 22 3.96 -8.04 10.95
CA ALA A 22 5.40 -8.09 10.75
C ALA A 22 6.12 -8.71 11.96
N ASP A 23 5.73 -8.29 13.17
CA ASP A 23 6.26 -8.86 14.42
C ASP A 23 5.90 -10.34 14.58
N ARG A 24 4.65 -10.72 14.28
CA ARG A 24 4.18 -12.12 14.37
C ARG A 24 4.91 -13.06 13.40
N HIS A 25 5.23 -12.58 12.21
CA HIS A 25 5.93 -13.33 11.18
C HIS A 25 7.45 -13.21 11.28
N GLU A 26 7.97 -12.35 12.18
CA GLU A 26 9.38 -12.01 12.33
C GLU A 26 10.03 -11.49 11.02
N ILE A 27 9.26 -10.72 10.25
CA ILE A 27 9.69 -10.14 8.96
C ILE A 27 9.49 -8.63 8.93
N SER A 28 9.94 -7.95 7.87
CA SER A 28 9.76 -6.51 7.76
C SER A 28 8.33 -6.12 7.39
N MET A 29 7.91 -4.92 7.80
CA MET A 29 6.62 -4.33 7.38
C MET A 29 6.51 -4.20 5.86
N SER A 30 7.63 -4.00 5.18
CA SER A 30 7.67 -3.96 3.71
C SER A 30 7.35 -5.32 3.10
N GLN A 31 7.83 -6.41 3.70
CA GLN A 31 7.49 -7.76 3.27
C GLN A 31 5.99 -8.04 3.41
N ILE A 32 5.38 -7.72 4.57
CA ILE A 32 3.92 -7.86 4.77
C ILE A 32 3.13 -7.05 3.72
N SER A 33 3.50 -5.78 3.53
CA SER A 33 2.80 -4.89 2.60
C SER A 33 2.89 -5.36 1.14
N LEU A 34 4.05 -5.86 0.72
CA LEU A 34 4.26 -6.39 -0.63
C LEU A 34 3.55 -7.73 -0.82
N ALA A 35 3.58 -8.62 0.17
CA ALA A 35 2.84 -9.88 0.16
C ALA A 35 1.33 -9.65 -0.06
N TRP A 36 0.76 -8.66 0.64
CA TRP A 36 -0.62 -8.25 0.44
C TRP A 36 -0.87 -7.81 -1.01
N LEU A 37 -0.02 -6.96 -1.60
CA LEU A 37 -0.17 -6.51 -3.00
C LEU A 37 -0.17 -7.69 -3.99
N PHE A 38 0.72 -8.66 -3.79
CA PHE A 38 0.79 -9.84 -4.65
C PHE A 38 -0.51 -10.65 -4.59
N VAL A 39 -1.07 -10.85 -3.39
CA VAL A 39 -2.37 -11.53 -3.22
C VAL A 39 -3.52 -10.77 -3.88
N LYS A 40 -3.48 -9.43 -3.91
CA LYS A 40 -4.50 -8.63 -4.63
C LYS A 40 -4.35 -8.65 -6.16
N GLY A 41 -3.43 -9.45 -6.70
CA GLY A 41 -3.24 -9.64 -8.13
C GLY A 41 -2.29 -8.61 -8.77
N VAL A 42 -1.54 -7.86 -7.97
CA VAL A 42 -0.49 -6.97 -8.52
C VAL A 42 0.69 -7.83 -8.96
N ALA A 43 0.87 -7.98 -10.28
CA ALA A 43 1.90 -8.85 -10.84
C ALA A 43 3.32 -8.29 -10.72
N ALA A 44 3.48 -6.96 -10.80
CA ALA A 44 4.79 -6.30 -10.83
C ALA A 44 4.73 -4.93 -10.14
N PRO A 45 4.84 -4.85 -8.80
CA PRO A 45 4.90 -3.58 -8.09
C PRO A 45 6.18 -2.80 -8.46
N ILE A 46 6.07 -1.49 -8.63
CA ILE A 46 7.22 -0.61 -8.88
C ILE A 46 7.78 -0.16 -7.53
N ILE A 47 8.98 -0.63 -7.20
CA ILE A 47 9.58 -0.41 -5.89
C ILE A 47 10.73 0.59 -6.01
N GLY A 48 10.56 1.77 -5.42
CA GLY A 48 11.62 2.76 -5.29
C GLY A 48 12.48 2.49 -4.06
N SER A 49 13.79 2.34 -4.22
CA SER A 49 14.71 2.11 -3.10
C SER A 49 16.00 2.92 -3.24
N THR A 50 16.47 3.45 -2.12
CA THR A 50 17.81 4.06 -1.96
C THR A 50 18.77 3.20 -1.13
N LYS A 51 18.33 2.03 -0.64
CA LYS A 51 19.12 1.12 0.21
C LYS A 51 18.92 -0.33 -0.22
N ILE A 52 20.03 -1.08 -0.31
CA ILE A 52 20.03 -2.48 -0.76
C ILE A 52 19.04 -3.34 0.04
N LYS A 53 18.98 -3.17 1.37
CA LYS A 53 18.05 -3.90 2.23
C LYS A 53 16.57 -3.87 1.79
N HIS A 54 16.11 -2.78 1.17
CA HIS A 54 14.72 -2.71 0.71
C HIS A 54 14.49 -3.54 -0.56
N LEU A 55 15.54 -3.79 -1.35
CA LEU A 55 15.49 -4.74 -2.45
C LEU A 55 15.46 -6.18 -1.89
N ASP A 56 16.26 -6.47 -0.87
CA ASP A 56 16.26 -7.78 -0.21
C ASP A 56 14.87 -8.11 0.37
N ASP A 57 14.28 -7.16 1.11
CA ASP A 57 12.90 -7.27 1.62
C ASP A 57 11.88 -7.49 0.49
N ALA A 58 12.04 -6.77 -0.63
CA ALA A 58 11.13 -6.89 -1.76
C ALA A 58 11.16 -8.27 -2.42
N VAL A 59 12.35 -8.86 -2.53
CA VAL A 59 12.52 -10.23 -3.03
C VAL A 59 11.95 -11.22 -2.04
N ALA A 60 12.27 -11.08 -0.75
CA ALA A 60 11.80 -11.98 0.30
C ALA A 60 10.27 -11.96 0.48
N ALA A 61 9.60 -10.87 0.10
CA ALA A 61 8.14 -10.76 0.15
C ALA A 61 7.41 -11.76 -0.77
N ILE A 62 8.07 -12.29 -1.80
CA ILE A 62 7.49 -13.27 -2.73
C ILE A 62 7.16 -14.58 -2.03
N ASP A 63 7.94 -14.95 -1.01
CA ASP A 63 7.78 -16.20 -0.25
C ASP A 63 6.83 -16.06 0.95
N VAL A 64 6.32 -14.85 1.21
CA VAL A 64 5.42 -14.58 2.33
C VAL A 64 3.98 -14.94 1.96
N HIS A 65 3.39 -15.82 2.75
CA HIS A 65 2.02 -16.28 2.56
C HIS A 65 1.15 -15.76 3.72
N LEU A 66 0.22 -14.87 3.40
CA LEU A 66 -0.77 -14.36 4.36
C LEU A 66 -2.02 -15.25 4.33
N THR A 67 -2.55 -15.56 5.51
CA THR A 67 -3.81 -16.30 5.63
C THR A 67 -5.03 -15.42 5.29
N ASP A 68 -6.17 -16.04 4.97
CA ASP A 68 -7.42 -15.31 4.71
C ASP A 68 -7.82 -14.40 5.89
N ASP A 69 -7.61 -14.86 7.13
CA ASP A 69 -7.89 -14.08 8.34
C ASP A 69 -6.95 -12.89 8.47
N GLU A 70 -5.66 -13.04 8.13
CA GLU A 70 -4.69 -11.95 8.15
C GLU A 70 -4.95 -10.93 7.04
N LEU A 71 -5.39 -11.38 5.86
CA LEU A 71 -5.82 -10.49 4.78
C LEU A 71 -7.05 -9.69 5.20
N ALA A 72 -8.08 -10.35 5.75
CA ALA A 72 -9.26 -9.67 6.28
C ALA A 72 -8.89 -8.70 7.41
N TYR A 73 -7.95 -9.07 8.27
CA TYR A 73 -7.42 -8.20 9.32
C TYR A 73 -6.72 -6.96 8.76
N LEU A 74 -5.91 -7.08 7.70
CA LEU A 74 -5.28 -5.91 7.07
C LEU A 74 -6.31 -4.99 6.40
N GLU A 75 -7.38 -5.55 5.84
CA GLU A 75 -8.36 -4.82 5.01
C GLU A 75 -9.53 -4.22 5.78
N GLU A 76 -9.91 -4.77 6.94
CA GLU A 76 -11.05 -4.29 7.73
C GLU A 76 -11.06 -2.77 8.04
N PRO A 77 -9.93 -2.10 8.34
CA PRO A 77 -9.91 -0.66 8.59
C PRO A 77 -9.72 0.16 7.29
N TYR A 78 -9.70 -0.47 6.11
CA TYR A 78 -9.49 0.26 4.87
C TYR A 78 -10.64 1.23 4.59
N GLN A 79 -10.28 2.50 4.35
CA GLN A 79 -11.19 3.53 3.88
C GLN A 79 -10.59 4.20 2.64
N PRO A 80 -11.36 4.35 1.54
CA PRO A 80 -10.89 5.08 0.37
C PRO A 80 -10.49 6.51 0.73
N HIS A 81 -9.28 6.91 0.35
CA HIS A 81 -8.84 8.30 0.49
C HIS A 81 -9.60 9.21 -0.47
N GLU A 82 -9.90 10.43 -0.04
CA GLU A 82 -10.36 11.46 -0.95
C GLU A 82 -9.30 11.77 -2.00
N VAL A 83 -9.74 12.08 -3.22
CA VAL A 83 -8.83 12.47 -4.30
C VAL A 83 -8.12 13.78 -3.93
N VAL A 84 -6.78 13.77 -3.93
CA VAL A 84 -5.95 14.96 -3.66
C VAL A 84 -5.09 15.26 -4.88
N GLY A 85 -5.28 16.44 -5.47
CA GLY A 85 -4.53 16.86 -6.64
C GLY A 85 -5.27 17.91 -7.47
N SER A 86 -4.76 18.20 -8.65
CA SER A 86 -5.34 19.21 -9.56
C SER A 86 -6.66 18.77 -10.21
N LEU A 87 -6.98 17.48 -10.19
CA LEU A 87 -8.18 16.91 -10.78
C LEU A 87 -8.96 16.17 -9.70
N THR A 88 -10.24 16.50 -9.54
CA THR A 88 -11.17 15.82 -8.63
C THR A 88 -11.75 14.54 -9.24
N GLN A 89 -11.64 14.40 -10.56
CA GLN A 89 -12.12 13.28 -11.35
C GLN A 89 -11.29 13.17 -12.63
N ASN A 90 -11.15 11.96 -13.16
CA ASN A 90 -10.57 11.79 -14.49
C ASN A 90 -11.47 12.49 -15.52
N PRO A 91 -10.90 13.19 -16.52
CA PRO A 91 -11.68 13.74 -17.60
C PRO A 91 -12.39 12.63 -18.39
N ALA A 92 -13.45 12.97 -19.12
CA ALA A 92 -14.15 12.01 -19.96
C ALA A 92 -13.16 11.39 -20.97
N ALA A 93 -13.35 10.10 -21.28
CA ALA A 93 -12.55 9.41 -22.28
C ALA A 93 -12.53 10.20 -23.60
N GLY A 94 -11.33 10.44 -24.16
CA GLY A 94 -11.14 11.23 -25.37
C GLY A 94 -10.89 12.73 -25.15
N THR A 95 -10.84 13.20 -23.90
CA THR A 95 -10.45 14.58 -23.59
C THR A 95 -8.96 14.80 -23.89
N ILE A 96 -8.65 15.78 -24.75
CA ILE A 96 -7.27 16.23 -24.99
C ILE A 96 -6.98 17.42 -24.07
N LEU A 97 -6.06 17.23 -23.12
CA LEU A 97 -5.53 18.33 -22.31
C LEU A 97 -4.52 19.09 -23.18
N VAL A 98 -4.86 20.32 -23.56
CA VAL A 98 -3.94 21.24 -24.23
C VAL A 98 -3.21 22.04 -23.16
N ASP A 99 -1.88 21.94 -23.15
CA ASP A 99 -1.02 22.82 -22.35
C ASP A 99 -1.18 24.25 -22.89
N ARG A 100 -1.34 25.22 -21.98
CA ARG A 100 -1.35 26.65 -22.32
C ARG A 100 0.01 27.27 -22.13
#